data_AF-A0A497RUF2-F1
#
_entry.id   AF-A0A497RUF2-F1
#
_cell.length_a   1.000
_cell.length_b   1.000
_cell.length_c   1.000
_cell.angle_alpha   90.00
_cell.angle_beta   90.00
_cell.angle_gamma   90.00
#
_symmetry.space_group_name_H-M   'P 1'
#
loop_
_entity.id
_entity.type
_entity.pdbx_description
1 polymer ?
#
loop_
_entity_poly.entity_id
_entity_poly.type
_entity_poly.pdbx_seq_one_letter_code
_entity_poly.pdbx_strand_id
1 'polypeptide(L)'
;MKAGHSYVLNPLLLSDEEARELAKQIPRQKELIYNTERDIAILDACQPQRLYRFSRLEGITKQFKLVLSEGTNTHEWFRRTFTEPIDCIYISANPYISSKGMHRKSVKGMRIIDAWEFLWNEEHKTVLPWTLYAYYRAIRPLTKKRIFIHFIQPHFPPIDAKYDLWEDARRENLGLKKQGKKYPDMREAAQILGREAVIKMHEKNLTAVLSCLQNFDGIITSDHGEFLGERNQFSHINKDFRLRFVGWLE
;
A
#
# COMPACT_ATOMS: atom_id res chain seq x y z
N MET A 1 10.75 -29.14 14.90
CA MET A 1 11.28 -27.76 15.00
C MET A 1 10.35 -26.97 15.90
N LYS A 2 10.85 -26.47 17.05
CA LYS A 2 10.02 -25.74 18.01
C LYS A 2 9.62 -24.38 17.40
N ALA A 3 8.33 -24.11 17.44
CA ALA A 3 7.72 -22.84 17.04
C ALA A 3 8.24 -21.71 17.94
N GLY A 4 9.08 -20.85 17.39
CA GLY A 4 9.60 -19.68 18.06
C GLY A 4 10.50 -18.91 17.10
N HIS A 5 10.02 -17.74 16.66
CA HIS A 5 10.71 -16.72 15.86
C HIS A 5 10.68 -16.85 14.31
N SER A 6 9.52 -17.13 13.68
CA SER A 6 9.40 -17.09 12.20
C SER A 6 9.00 -15.73 11.61
N TYR A 7 9.09 -14.63 12.35
CA TYR A 7 8.73 -13.29 11.85
C TYR A 7 9.75 -12.67 10.86
N VAL A 8 10.67 -13.48 10.33
CA VAL A 8 11.83 -13.08 9.50
C VAL A 8 11.95 -13.94 8.21
N LEU A 9 10.90 -14.66 7.81
CA LEU A 9 10.86 -15.28 6.47
C LEU A 9 10.22 -14.32 5.50
N ASN A 10 10.88 -14.06 4.37
CA ASN A 10 10.31 -13.33 3.22
C ASN A 10 9.46 -14.30 2.37
N PRO A 11 8.12 -14.18 2.35
CA PRO A 11 7.24 -15.08 1.63
C PRO A 11 7.52 -15.13 0.14
N LEU A 12 8.16 -14.10 -0.43
CA LEU A 12 8.56 -14.05 -1.83
C LEU A 12 9.67 -15.05 -2.17
N LEU A 13 10.36 -15.61 -1.16
CA LEU A 13 11.39 -16.64 -1.32
C LEU A 13 10.86 -18.06 -1.13
N LEU A 14 9.63 -18.23 -0.63
CA LEU A 14 9.00 -19.55 -0.46
C LEU A 14 8.76 -20.19 -1.83
N SER A 15 8.81 -21.52 -1.88
CA SER A 15 8.22 -22.27 -2.99
C SER A 15 6.69 -22.06 -3.04
N ASP A 16 6.09 -22.38 -4.19
CA ASP A 16 4.64 -22.22 -4.35
C ASP A 16 3.85 -23.14 -3.38
N GLU A 17 4.38 -24.32 -3.07
CA GLU A 17 3.79 -25.25 -2.10
C GLU A 17 3.86 -24.69 -0.68
N GLU A 18 5.04 -24.27 -0.22
CA GLU A 18 5.22 -23.66 1.10
C GLU A 18 4.36 -22.41 1.27
N ALA A 19 4.29 -21.56 0.25
CA ALA A 19 3.45 -20.37 0.26
C ALA A 19 1.97 -20.75 0.41
N ARG A 20 1.47 -21.71 -0.37
CA ARG A 20 0.06 -22.15 -0.27
C ARG A 20 -0.25 -22.79 1.07
N GLU A 21 0.69 -23.51 1.66
CA GLU A 21 0.50 -24.11 2.97
C GLU A 21 0.50 -23.06 4.09
N LEU A 22 1.42 -22.10 4.05
CA LEU A 22 1.43 -20.96 4.97
C LEU A 22 0.14 -20.14 4.87
N ALA A 23 -0.38 -19.93 3.67
CA ALA A 23 -1.61 -19.18 3.44
C ALA A 23 -2.85 -19.79 4.13
N LYS A 24 -2.86 -21.11 4.39
CA LYS A 24 -3.95 -21.78 5.13
C LYS A 24 -3.87 -21.53 6.64
N GLN A 25 -2.70 -21.13 7.14
CA GLN A 25 -2.39 -21.02 8.57
C GLN A 25 -2.48 -19.58 9.09
N ILE A 26 -2.70 -18.60 8.21
CA ILE A 26 -2.75 -17.18 8.56
C ILE A 26 -4.13 -16.59 8.24
N PRO A 27 -4.58 -15.55 8.98
CA PRO A 27 -5.89 -14.96 8.77
C PRO A 27 -5.98 -14.22 7.43
N ARG A 28 -7.20 -14.16 6.88
CA ARG A 28 -7.51 -13.32 5.72
C ARG A 28 -7.58 -11.87 6.15
N GLN A 29 -6.85 -11.01 5.43
CA GLN A 29 -6.87 -9.57 5.69
C GLN A 29 -8.29 -8.98 5.57
N LYS A 30 -9.08 -9.47 4.61
CA LYS A 30 -10.48 -9.05 4.44
C LYS A 30 -11.31 -9.26 5.70
N GLU A 31 -11.20 -10.42 6.33
CA GLU A 31 -11.95 -10.71 7.57
C GLU A 31 -11.55 -9.75 8.69
N LEU A 32 -10.25 -9.49 8.85
CA LEU A 32 -9.76 -8.52 9.82
C LEU A 32 -10.23 -7.10 9.53
N ILE A 33 -10.27 -6.70 8.25
CA ILE A 33 -10.81 -5.41 7.82
C ILE A 33 -12.30 -5.30 8.19
N TYR A 34 -13.13 -6.32 7.98
CA TYR A 34 -14.55 -6.21 8.32
C TYR A 34 -14.85 -6.33 9.82
N ASN A 35 -13.97 -6.98 10.59
CA ASN A 35 -14.17 -7.23 12.03
C ASN A 35 -13.59 -6.14 12.97
N THR A 36 -13.04 -5.06 12.42
CA THR A 36 -12.44 -3.97 13.22
C THR A 36 -13.20 -2.65 13.04
N GLU A 37 -13.29 -1.87 14.12
CA GLU A 37 -13.82 -0.50 14.10
C GLU A 37 -12.71 0.56 14.04
N ARG A 38 -11.43 0.15 14.11
CA ARG A 38 -10.28 1.07 14.08
C ARG A 38 -10.05 1.62 12.67
N ASP A 39 -9.49 2.83 12.61
CA ASP A 39 -8.97 3.38 11.35
C ASP A 39 -7.82 2.53 10.81
N ILE A 40 -7.66 2.50 9.49
CA ILE A 40 -6.65 1.67 8.84
C ILE A 40 -5.81 2.53 7.88
N ALA A 41 -4.50 2.59 8.14
CA ALA A 41 -3.49 3.07 7.21
C ALA A 41 -3.06 1.92 6.31
N ILE A 42 -3.26 2.07 5.01
CA ILE A 42 -2.92 1.11 3.97
C ILE A 42 -1.71 1.66 3.21
N LEU A 43 -0.63 0.90 3.20
CA LEU A 43 0.56 1.16 2.40
C LEU A 43 0.44 0.46 1.05
N ASP A 44 0.92 1.09 -0.02
CA ASP A 44 0.94 0.51 -1.37
C ASP A 44 2.24 -0.31 -1.56
N ALA A 45 2.08 -1.60 -1.86
CA ALA A 45 3.18 -2.52 -2.19
C ALA A 45 4.28 -2.64 -1.10
N CYS A 46 3.90 -2.95 0.14
CA CYS A 46 4.83 -3.10 1.26
C CYS A 46 5.04 -4.56 1.65
N GLN A 47 6.29 -5.03 1.54
CA GLN A 47 6.67 -6.37 2.01
C GLN A 47 6.50 -6.49 3.55
N PRO A 48 5.96 -7.63 4.07
CA PRO A 48 5.71 -7.80 5.50
C PRO A 48 6.97 -7.68 6.38
N GLN A 49 8.10 -8.19 5.91
CA GLN A 49 9.37 -8.20 6.66
C GLN A 49 9.93 -6.78 6.78
N ARG A 50 9.77 -5.99 5.71
CA ARG A 50 10.15 -4.58 5.68
C ARG A 50 9.24 -3.76 6.59
N LEU A 51 7.92 -3.97 6.52
CA LEU A 51 6.99 -3.32 7.45
C LEU A 51 7.37 -3.62 8.90
N TYR A 52 7.62 -4.89 9.24
CA TYR A 52 8.05 -5.28 10.59
C TYR A 52 9.35 -4.57 11.00
N ARG A 53 10.40 -4.66 10.18
CA ARG A 53 11.71 -4.07 10.50
C ARG A 53 11.66 -2.55 10.62
N PHE A 54 11.12 -1.86 9.62
CA PHE A 54 11.12 -0.41 9.57
C PHE A 54 10.15 0.21 10.57
N SER A 55 9.02 -0.43 10.86
CA SER A 55 8.13 0.06 11.92
C SER A 55 8.82 0.10 13.28
N ARG A 56 9.67 -0.89 13.61
CA ARG A 56 10.46 -0.89 14.84
C ARG A 56 11.55 0.17 14.85
N LEU A 57 12.22 0.42 13.71
CA LEU A 57 13.20 1.50 13.57
C LEU A 57 12.55 2.88 13.79
N GLU A 58 11.30 3.05 13.34
CA GLU A 58 10.51 4.25 13.55
C GLU A 58 9.80 4.31 14.92
N GLY A 59 10.09 3.38 15.84
CA GLY A 59 9.52 3.39 17.18
C GLY A 59 8.04 2.96 17.29
N ILE A 60 7.46 2.41 16.23
CA ILE A 60 6.10 1.84 16.26
C ILE A 60 6.16 0.49 16.97
N THR A 61 5.49 0.39 18.12
CA THR A 61 5.51 -0.80 19.01
C THR A 61 4.30 -1.72 18.88
N LYS A 62 3.42 -1.47 17.90
CA LYS A 62 2.22 -2.30 17.59
C LYS A 62 2.56 -3.77 17.37
N GLN A 63 1.64 -4.68 17.71
CA GLN A 63 1.83 -6.11 17.49
C GLN A 63 1.79 -6.43 16.00
N PHE A 64 2.72 -7.27 15.54
CA PHE A 64 2.80 -7.67 14.14
C PHE A 64 2.14 -9.03 13.90
N LYS A 65 1.33 -9.11 12.84
CA LYS A 65 0.77 -10.34 12.30
C LYS A 65 1.05 -10.42 10.80
N LEU A 66 1.36 -11.62 10.32
CA LEU A 66 1.35 -11.91 8.89
C LEU A 66 -0.08 -12.26 8.49
N VAL A 67 -0.59 -11.64 7.42
CA VAL A 67 -1.97 -11.84 6.95
C VAL A 67 -2.00 -12.01 5.44
N LEU A 68 -3.06 -12.65 4.93
CA LEU A 68 -3.24 -12.88 3.50
C LEU A 68 -4.17 -11.82 2.90
N SER A 69 -3.60 -10.92 2.11
CA SER A 69 -4.30 -9.94 1.27
C SER A 69 -5.17 -10.63 0.21
N GLU A 70 -6.21 -9.95 -0.27
CA GLU A 70 -7.09 -10.40 -1.35
C GLU A 70 -6.52 -10.19 -2.76
N GLY A 71 -5.46 -9.40 -2.91
CA GLY A 71 -4.93 -9.01 -4.22
C GLY A 71 -3.41 -8.95 -4.28
N THR A 72 -2.90 -8.91 -5.50
CA THR A 72 -1.47 -8.77 -5.82
C THR A 72 -1.11 -7.38 -6.35
N ASN A 73 -2.13 -6.53 -6.52
CA ASN A 73 -2.05 -5.14 -6.96
C ASN A 73 -3.25 -4.38 -6.36
N THR A 74 -3.16 -3.06 -6.27
CA THR A 74 -4.19 -2.19 -5.68
C THR A 74 -5.60 -2.40 -6.24
N HIS A 75 -5.75 -2.50 -7.57
CA HIS A 75 -7.08 -2.70 -8.19
C HIS A 75 -7.71 -4.04 -7.81
N GLU A 76 -6.94 -5.12 -7.90
CA GLU A 76 -7.39 -6.46 -7.53
C GLU A 76 -7.72 -6.53 -6.04
N TRP A 77 -6.84 -5.98 -5.20
CA TRP A 77 -7.03 -5.93 -3.76
C TRP A 77 -8.33 -5.22 -3.41
N PHE A 78 -8.53 -4.00 -3.91
CA PHE A 78 -9.71 -3.20 -3.59
C PHE A 78 -11.01 -3.92 -4.01
N ARG A 79 -11.05 -4.50 -5.22
CA ARG A 79 -12.23 -5.19 -5.75
C ARG A 79 -12.58 -6.47 -5.00
N ARG A 80 -11.59 -7.19 -4.47
CA ARG A 80 -11.81 -8.47 -3.77
C ARG A 80 -11.96 -8.32 -2.26
N THR A 81 -11.34 -7.29 -1.69
CA THR A 81 -11.49 -6.92 -0.28
C THR A 81 -12.90 -6.40 -0.04
N PHE A 82 -13.33 -5.36 -0.77
CA PHE A 82 -14.58 -4.68 -0.47
C PHE A 82 -15.76 -5.21 -1.31
N THR A 83 -16.23 -6.42 -1.00
CA THR A 83 -17.40 -7.02 -1.68
C THR A 83 -18.71 -6.79 -0.96
N GLU A 84 -18.66 -6.46 0.33
CA GLU A 84 -19.83 -6.22 1.18
C GLU A 84 -19.96 -4.73 1.54
N PRO A 85 -21.18 -4.24 1.83
CA PRO A 85 -21.37 -2.88 2.32
C PRO A 85 -20.51 -2.57 3.56
N ILE A 86 -19.99 -1.34 3.62
CA ILE A 86 -19.14 -0.87 4.72
C ILE A 86 -19.35 0.63 4.88
N ASP A 87 -19.75 1.09 6.07
CA ASP A 87 -19.92 2.52 6.35
C ASP A 87 -18.57 3.14 6.75
N CYS A 88 -17.88 3.75 5.80
CA CYS A 88 -16.56 4.32 6.04
C CYS A 88 -16.25 5.51 5.12
N ILE A 89 -15.17 6.21 5.45
CA ILE A 89 -14.50 7.16 4.57
C ILE A 89 -13.21 6.51 4.07
N TYR A 90 -12.97 6.57 2.77
CA TYR A 90 -11.77 6.04 2.13
C TYR A 90 -11.00 7.19 1.49
N ILE A 91 -9.89 7.62 2.10
CA ILE A 91 -9.02 8.66 1.58
C ILE A 91 -7.98 8.00 0.66
N SER A 92 -8.08 8.25 -0.64
CA SER A 92 -7.17 7.67 -1.63
C SER A 92 -6.13 8.68 -2.09
N ALA A 93 -4.85 8.43 -1.80
CA ALA A 93 -3.74 9.11 -2.47
C ALA A 93 -3.39 8.50 -3.83
N ASN A 94 -3.99 7.35 -4.19
CA ASN A 94 -3.67 6.60 -5.39
C ASN A 94 -4.74 6.85 -6.48
N PRO A 95 -4.40 7.44 -7.64
CA PRO A 95 -5.35 7.70 -8.73
C PRO A 95 -6.09 6.46 -9.28
N TYR A 96 -5.55 5.25 -9.09
CA TYR A 96 -6.25 4.02 -9.50
C TYR A 96 -7.51 3.76 -8.66
N ILE A 97 -7.59 4.27 -7.44
CA ILE A 97 -8.80 4.25 -6.62
C ILE A 97 -9.42 5.65 -6.63
N SER A 98 -10.48 5.80 -7.43
CA SER A 98 -11.20 7.07 -7.60
C SER A 98 -12.71 6.96 -7.42
N SER A 99 -13.31 8.00 -6.84
CA SER A 99 -14.75 8.20 -6.76
C SER A 99 -15.45 8.39 -8.12
N LYS A 100 -14.70 8.73 -9.18
CA LYS A 100 -15.23 9.09 -10.51
C LYS A 100 -15.03 7.99 -11.57
N GLY A 101 -14.23 6.96 -11.30
CA GLY A 101 -13.84 5.92 -12.27
C GLY A 101 -14.52 4.55 -12.11
N MET A 102 -13.77 3.46 -12.36
CA MET A 102 -14.23 2.06 -12.17
C MET A 102 -14.80 1.79 -10.77
N HIS A 103 -14.42 2.61 -9.79
CA HIS A 103 -14.81 2.50 -8.39
C HIS A 103 -15.97 3.44 -7.99
N ARG A 104 -16.57 4.16 -8.95
CA ARG A 104 -17.69 5.10 -8.71
C ARG A 104 -18.91 4.49 -8.03
N LYS A 105 -19.11 3.17 -8.14
CA LYS A 105 -20.18 2.40 -7.48
C LYS A 105 -19.66 1.35 -6.51
N SER A 106 -18.35 1.33 -6.20
CA SER A 106 -17.68 0.08 -5.85
C SER A 106 -18.09 -0.54 -4.52
N VAL A 107 -18.56 0.24 -3.53
CA VAL A 107 -18.96 -0.33 -2.24
C VAL A 107 -20.06 0.51 -1.60
N LYS A 108 -21.22 -0.10 -1.31
CA LYS A 108 -22.33 0.56 -0.63
C LYS A 108 -21.89 1.02 0.76
N GLY A 109 -22.12 2.30 1.08
CA GLY A 109 -21.75 2.90 2.39
C GLY A 109 -20.36 3.55 2.43
N MET A 110 -19.48 3.25 1.48
CA MET A 110 -18.13 3.82 1.43
C MET A 110 -18.16 5.16 0.69
N ARG A 111 -17.59 6.19 1.32
CA ARG A 111 -17.31 7.48 0.67
C ARG A 111 -15.84 7.58 0.31
N ILE A 112 -15.52 7.54 -0.98
CA ILE A 112 -14.15 7.74 -1.48
C ILE A 112 -13.86 9.25 -1.58
N ILE A 113 -12.73 9.68 -1.00
CA ILE A 113 -12.16 11.01 -1.14
C ILE A 113 -10.92 10.89 -2.03
N ASP A 114 -10.96 11.55 -3.19
CA ASP A 114 -9.90 11.55 -4.19
C ASP A 114 -8.78 12.52 -3.78
N ALA A 115 -8.03 12.18 -2.72
CA ALA A 115 -6.95 13.04 -2.21
C ALA A 115 -5.84 13.28 -3.24
N TRP A 116 -5.64 12.35 -4.17
CA TRP A 116 -4.76 12.51 -5.33
C TRP A 116 -5.16 13.66 -6.27
N GLU A 117 -6.41 14.14 -6.22
CA GLU A 117 -6.87 15.27 -7.05
C GLU A 117 -6.34 16.61 -6.51
N PHE A 118 -6.39 16.81 -5.19
CA PHE A 118 -6.11 18.09 -4.54
C PHE A 118 -4.86 18.15 -3.63
N LEU A 119 -4.27 17.00 -3.27
CA LEU A 119 -2.98 16.91 -2.54
C LEU A 119 -1.81 16.51 -3.46
N TRP A 120 -2.02 16.51 -4.77
CA TRP A 120 -0.98 16.16 -5.74
C TRP A 120 0.20 17.13 -5.63
N ASN A 121 1.42 16.59 -5.46
CA ASN A 121 2.62 17.39 -5.51
C ASN A 121 3.21 17.34 -6.93
N GLU A 122 3.22 18.48 -7.63
CA GLU A 122 3.72 18.55 -9.01
C GLU A 122 5.23 18.35 -9.14
N GLU A 123 6.00 18.60 -8.08
CA GLU A 123 7.44 18.37 -8.08
C GLU A 123 7.79 16.88 -7.96
N HIS A 124 7.12 16.19 -7.04
CA HIS A 124 7.37 14.78 -6.72
C HIS A 124 6.47 13.80 -7.49
N LYS A 125 5.47 14.33 -8.21
CA LYS A 125 4.52 13.57 -9.03
C LYS A 125 3.85 12.43 -8.26
N THR A 126 3.52 12.72 -7.01
CA THR A 126 2.84 11.83 -6.07
C THR A 126 2.14 12.66 -5.00
N VAL A 127 1.27 12.03 -4.21
CA VAL A 127 0.83 12.61 -2.94
C VAL A 127 1.86 12.25 -1.87
N LEU A 128 2.32 13.26 -1.13
CA LEU A 128 3.31 13.07 -0.08
C LEU A 128 2.64 12.49 1.18
N PRO A 129 3.33 11.62 1.93
CA PRO A 129 2.72 10.95 3.08
C PRO A 129 2.33 11.93 4.18
N TRP A 130 3.14 12.96 4.43
CA TRP A 130 2.83 13.99 5.43
C TRP A 130 1.64 14.86 5.05
N THR A 131 1.44 15.17 3.76
CA THR A 131 0.26 15.93 3.32
C THR A 131 -1.01 15.11 3.44
N LEU A 132 -0.97 13.82 3.09
CA LEU A 132 -2.11 12.92 3.23
C LEU A 132 -2.47 12.71 4.71
N TYR A 133 -1.46 12.48 5.56
CA TYR A 133 -1.67 12.27 6.98
C TYR A 133 -2.15 13.54 7.68
N ALA A 134 -1.65 14.72 7.31
CA ALA A 134 -2.15 15.98 7.82
C ALA A 134 -3.64 16.18 7.48
N TYR A 135 -4.04 15.83 6.24
CA TYR A 135 -5.45 15.85 5.84
C TYR A 135 -6.30 14.88 6.67
N TYR A 136 -5.84 13.64 6.87
CA TYR A 136 -6.48 12.68 7.76
C TYR A 136 -6.70 13.26 9.18
N ARG A 137 -5.66 13.82 9.79
CA ARG A 137 -5.75 14.40 11.14
C ARG A 137 -6.74 15.56 11.22
N ALA A 138 -6.86 16.35 10.17
CA ALA A 138 -7.82 17.46 10.11
C ALA A 138 -9.27 16.96 10.02
N ILE A 139 -9.53 15.88 9.28
CA ILE A 139 -10.89 15.36 9.11
C ILE A 139 -11.32 14.41 10.21
N ARG A 140 -10.38 13.71 10.87
CA ARG A 140 -10.72 12.65 11.82
C ARG A 140 -11.63 13.12 12.96
N PRO A 141 -11.45 14.31 13.57
CA PRO A 141 -12.34 14.82 14.61
C PRO A 141 -13.75 15.19 14.11
N LEU A 142 -13.94 15.35 12.79
CA LEU A 142 -15.19 15.82 12.19
C LEU A 142 -16.18 14.69 11.87
N THR A 143 -15.82 13.44 12.14
CA THR A 143 -16.60 12.26 11.77
C THR A 143 -16.46 11.16 12.80
N LYS A 144 -17.51 10.34 12.97
CA LYS A 144 -17.44 9.08 13.72
C LYS A 144 -17.20 7.87 12.82
N LYS A 145 -17.28 8.04 11.50
CA LYS A 145 -17.05 6.96 10.54
C LYS A 145 -15.60 6.51 10.62
N ARG A 146 -15.39 5.20 10.52
CA ARG A 146 -14.08 4.61 10.33
C ARG A 146 -13.43 5.16 9.05
N ILE A 147 -12.12 5.41 9.12
CA ILE A 147 -11.35 5.98 8.02
C ILE A 147 -10.29 4.99 7.54
N PHE A 148 -10.28 4.77 6.23
CA PHE A 148 -9.17 4.13 5.52
C PHE A 148 -8.30 5.23 4.89
N ILE A 149 -6.99 5.18 5.13
CA ILE A 149 -6.01 6.11 4.57
C ILE A 149 -5.08 5.30 3.66
N HIS A 150 -5.25 5.41 2.34
CA HIS A 150 -4.42 4.66 1.40
C HIS A 150 -3.30 5.54 0.85
N PHE A 151 -2.06 5.26 1.28
CA PHE A 151 -0.84 5.93 0.85
C PHE A 151 -0.31 5.31 -0.44
N ILE A 152 0.36 6.11 -1.29
CA ILE A 152 1.17 5.57 -2.41
C ILE A 152 2.48 4.96 -1.87
N GLN A 153 2.95 5.37 -0.70
CA GLN A 153 4.18 4.83 -0.14
C GLN A 153 3.95 3.46 0.52
N PRO A 154 4.92 2.54 0.44
CA PRO A 154 6.28 2.71 -0.09
C PRO A 154 6.47 2.56 -1.60
N HIS A 155 5.43 2.25 -2.37
CA HIS A 155 5.51 2.13 -3.82
C HIS A 155 6.12 3.39 -4.50
N PHE A 156 6.64 3.21 -5.71
CA PHE A 156 7.20 4.28 -6.55
C PHE A 156 6.11 5.26 -7.00
N PRO A 157 6.40 6.57 -7.15
CA PRO A 157 7.71 7.19 -7.31
C PRO A 157 8.47 7.36 -5.99
N PRO A 158 9.82 7.37 -5.99
CA PRO A 158 10.60 7.80 -4.84
C PRO A 158 10.28 9.26 -4.51
N ILE A 159 10.05 9.56 -3.25
CA ILE A 159 9.82 10.93 -2.77
C ILE A 159 11.04 11.80 -3.10
N ASP A 160 12.24 11.25 -3.12
CA ASP A 160 13.47 11.97 -3.42
C ASP A 160 13.80 12.06 -4.92
N ALA A 161 12.88 11.69 -5.81
CA ALA A 161 13.08 11.76 -7.24
C ALA A 161 11.83 12.24 -8.02
N LYS A 162 12.07 12.91 -9.14
CA LYS A 162 11.02 13.52 -9.98
C LYS A 162 10.63 12.56 -11.11
N TYR A 163 9.80 11.57 -10.80
CA TYR A 163 9.30 10.61 -11.79
C TYR A 163 7.81 10.70 -11.98
N ASP A 164 7.39 10.80 -13.23
CA ASP A 164 6.00 11.03 -13.58
C ASP A 164 5.21 9.74 -13.87
N LEU A 165 5.26 8.77 -12.94
CA LEU A 165 4.69 7.44 -13.17
C LEU A 165 3.16 7.39 -13.15
N TRP A 166 2.53 8.38 -12.54
CA TRP A 166 1.11 8.34 -12.16
C TRP A 166 0.30 9.49 -12.75
N GLU A 167 0.93 10.48 -13.38
CA GLU A 167 0.23 11.63 -13.95
C GLU A 167 -0.69 11.23 -15.09
N ASP A 168 -0.33 10.23 -15.91
CA ASP A 168 -1.26 9.75 -16.94
C ASP A 168 -2.53 9.11 -16.33
N ALA A 169 -2.40 8.39 -15.21
CA ALA A 169 -3.55 7.85 -14.47
C ALA A 169 -4.37 8.96 -13.80
N ARG A 170 -3.71 9.95 -13.20
CA ARG A 170 -4.36 11.14 -12.64
C ARG A 170 -5.13 11.91 -13.72
N ARG A 171 -4.50 12.22 -14.85
CA ARG A 171 -5.10 12.95 -15.97
C ARG A 171 -6.28 12.21 -16.56
N GLU A 172 -6.18 10.90 -16.71
CA GLU A 172 -7.30 10.06 -17.15
C GLU A 172 -8.51 10.20 -16.21
N ASN A 173 -8.31 10.12 -14.89
CA ASN A 173 -9.39 10.32 -13.92
C ASN A 173 -9.93 11.77 -13.90
N LEU A 174 -9.14 12.75 -14.33
CA LEU A 174 -9.57 14.14 -14.53
C LEU A 174 -10.26 14.39 -15.88
N GLY A 175 -10.37 13.38 -16.76
CA GLY A 175 -10.89 13.54 -18.11
C GLY A 175 -9.96 14.33 -19.05
N LEU A 176 -8.67 14.44 -18.70
CA LEU A 176 -7.65 15.16 -19.45
C LEU A 176 -6.91 14.21 -20.40
N LYS A 177 -6.39 14.75 -21.51
CA LYS A 177 -5.53 13.99 -22.43
C LYS A 177 -4.24 13.57 -21.74
N LYS A 178 -3.86 12.29 -21.88
CA LYS A 178 -2.56 11.76 -21.43
C LYS A 178 -1.40 12.53 -22.07
N GLN A 179 -0.29 12.66 -21.35
CA GLN A 179 0.92 13.34 -21.81
C GLN A 179 1.93 12.36 -22.44
N GLY A 180 1.86 11.07 -22.10
CA GLY A 180 2.66 10.02 -22.73
C GLY A 180 4.12 9.97 -22.27
N LYS A 181 4.55 10.85 -21.35
CA LYS A 181 5.90 10.83 -20.78
C LYS A 181 5.96 9.86 -19.60
N LYS A 182 6.04 8.57 -19.92
CA LYS A 182 6.22 7.51 -18.92
C LYS A 182 7.70 7.43 -18.51
N TYR A 183 7.97 7.52 -17.22
CA TYR A 183 9.28 7.25 -16.64
C TYR A 183 9.46 5.74 -16.38
N PRO A 184 10.71 5.27 -16.21
CA PRO A 184 10.95 3.85 -16.05
C PRO A 184 10.20 3.29 -14.84
N ASP A 185 9.51 2.15 -15.02
CA ASP A 185 8.95 1.42 -13.88
C ASP A 185 10.06 0.86 -12.98
N MET A 186 9.72 0.24 -11.85
CA MET A 186 10.75 -0.29 -10.92
C MET A 186 11.73 -1.27 -11.58
N ARG A 187 11.28 -2.05 -12.57
CA ARG A 187 12.13 -3.02 -13.27
C ARG A 187 13.09 -2.29 -14.21
N GLU A 188 12.59 -1.32 -14.97
CA GLU A 188 13.41 -0.47 -15.84
C GLU A 188 14.38 0.39 -15.02
N ALA A 189 13.93 0.94 -13.90
CA ALA A 189 14.76 1.70 -12.97
C ALA A 189 15.87 0.82 -12.35
N ALA A 190 15.58 -0.44 -12.04
CA ALA A 190 16.59 -1.37 -11.52
C ALA A 190 17.65 -1.72 -12.58
N GLN A 191 17.29 -1.72 -13.87
CA GLN A 191 18.25 -1.89 -14.97
C GLN A 191 19.14 -0.67 -15.17
N ILE A 192 18.61 0.53 -14.96
CA ILE A 192 19.33 1.80 -15.18
C ILE A 192 20.19 2.18 -13.97
N LEU A 193 19.61 2.13 -12.76
CA LEU A 193 20.22 2.62 -11.52
C LEU A 193 20.86 1.51 -10.68
N GLY A 194 20.59 0.26 -11.02
CA GLY A 194 20.97 -0.89 -10.22
C GLY A 194 19.93 -1.25 -9.16
N ARG A 195 19.94 -2.53 -8.78
CA ARG A 195 18.98 -3.16 -7.87
C ARG A 195 18.96 -2.51 -6.48
N GLU A 196 20.15 -2.23 -5.95
CA GLU A 196 20.30 -1.62 -4.62
C GLU A 196 19.72 -0.20 -4.57
N ALA A 197 19.82 0.57 -5.65
CA ALA A 197 19.28 1.93 -5.71
C ALA A 197 17.75 1.91 -5.60
N VAL A 198 17.09 1.02 -6.34
CA VAL A 198 15.63 0.84 -6.30
C VAL A 198 15.15 0.38 -4.94
N ILE A 199 15.87 -0.58 -4.31
CA ILE A 199 15.57 -1.02 -2.94
C ILE A 199 15.65 0.14 -1.96
N LYS A 200 16.73 0.94 -2.02
CA LYS A 200 16.91 2.09 -1.12
C LYS A 200 15.83 3.16 -1.31
N MET A 201 15.37 3.38 -2.55
CA MET A 201 14.26 4.30 -2.82
C MET A 201 12.95 3.83 -2.17
N HIS A 202 12.62 2.53 -2.28
CA HIS A 202 11.46 1.95 -1.60
C HIS A 202 11.58 2.07 -0.07
N GLU A 203 12.76 1.78 0.48
CA GLU A 203 13.04 1.92 1.92
C GLU A 203 12.90 3.36 2.42
N LYS A 204 13.34 4.35 1.64
CA LYS A 204 13.17 5.77 1.96
C LYS A 204 11.69 6.17 1.97
N ASN A 205 10.92 5.74 0.97
CA ASN A 205 9.48 5.95 0.95
C ASN A 205 8.79 5.30 2.15
N LEU A 206 9.18 4.08 2.50
CA LEU A 206 8.66 3.36 3.66
C LEU A 206 8.96 4.10 4.96
N THR A 207 10.19 4.58 5.12
CA THR A 207 10.61 5.38 6.27
C THR A 207 9.74 6.64 6.38
N ALA A 208 9.60 7.40 5.30
CA ALA A 208 8.82 8.65 5.29
C ALA A 208 7.35 8.46 5.71
N VAL A 209 6.70 7.39 5.23
CA VAL A 209 5.30 7.11 5.62
C VAL A 209 5.18 6.61 7.05
N LEU A 210 6.10 5.77 7.51
CA LEU A 210 6.10 5.26 8.89
C LEU A 210 6.42 6.37 9.91
N SER A 211 7.29 7.33 9.59
CA SER A 211 7.52 8.51 10.42
C SER A 211 6.24 9.33 10.64
N CYS A 212 5.35 9.39 9.62
CA CYS A 212 4.04 10.05 9.77
C CYS A 212 3.10 9.24 10.68
N LEU A 213 3.22 7.91 10.69
CA LEU A 213 2.33 6.98 11.38
C LEU A 213 2.80 6.60 12.80
N GLN A 214 3.90 7.18 13.30
CA GLN A 214 4.46 6.85 14.63
C GLN A 214 3.40 6.89 15.76
N ASN A 215 2.53 7.91 15.73
CA ASN A 215 1.47 8.12 16.73
C ASN A 215 0.08 7.75 16.20
N PHE A 216 -0.01 6.97 15.12
CA PHE A 216 -1.30 6.60 14.55
C PHE A 216 -2.03 5.58 15.43
N ASP A 217 -3.16 5.99 15.99
CA ASP A 217 -4.04 5.13 16.79
C ASP A 217 -5.01 4.30 15.91
N GLY A 218 -4.42 3.51 15.01
CA GLY A 218 -5.15 2.60 14.13
C GLY A 218 -4.30 1.42 13.71
N ILE A 219 -4.73 0.71 12.67
CA ILE A 219 -4.04 -0.44 12.10
C ILE A 219 -3.16 0.02 10.94
N ILE A 220 -1.93 -0.47 10.84
CA ILE A 220 -1.07 -0.26 9.67
C ILE A 220 -0.94 -1.58 8.92
N THR A 221 -1.31 -1.59 7.64
CA THR A 221 -1.22 -2.77 6.77
C THR A 221 -0.83 -2.37 5.35
N SER A 222 -0.76 -3.33 4.43
CA SER A 222 -0.51 -3.07 3.01
C SER A 222 -1.61 -3.69 2.15
N ASP A 223 -1.91 -3.10 1.01
CA ASP A 223 -2.82 -3.70 0.04
C ASP A 223 -2.22 -4.96 -0.61
N HIS A 224 -0.92 -4.96 -0.92
CA HIS A 224 -0.15 -6.10 -1.41
C HIS A 224 1.35 -5.96 -1.12
N GLY A 225 2.14 -6.98 -1.45
CA GLY A 225 3.59 -6.98 -1.39
C GLY A 225 4.23 -6.45 -2.67
N GLU A 226 5.57 -6.48 -2.73
CA GLU A 226 6.33 -5.99 -3.88
C GLU A 226 7.57 -6.84 -4.12
N PHE A 227 7.91 -7.16 -5.37
CA PHE A 227 9.23 -7.72 -5.65
C PHE A 227 10.28 -6.61 -5.68
N LEU A 228 11.35 -6.79 -4.92
CA LEU A 228 12.49 -5.87 -4.82
C LEU A 228 13.80 -6.60 -5.11
N GLY A 229 13.74 -7.59 -6.01
CA GLY A 229 14.86 -8.40 -6.45
C GLY A 229 14.72 -9.90 -6.16
N GLU A 230 13.80 -10.30 -5.28
CA GLU A 230 13.52 -11.71 -5.06
C GLU A 230 13.18 -12.39 -6.39
N ARG A 231 13.73 -13.59 -6.62
CA ARG A 231 13.52 -14.35 -7.86
C ARG A 231 13.90 -13.59 -9.14
N ASN A 232 14.82 -12.61 -9.04
CA ASN A 232 15.20 -11.70 -10.12
C ASN A 232 14.03 -10.88 -10.68
N GLN A 233 13.03 -10.61 -9.86
CA GLN A 233 11.85 -9.84 -10.22
C GLN A 233 11.84 -8.50 -9.50
N PHE A 234 11.19 -7.53 -10.15
CA PHE A 234 10.85 -6.22 -9.60
C PHE A 234 9.42 -5.92 -9.99
N SER A 235 8.74 -5.11 -9.16
CA SER A 235 7.32 -4.81 -9.34
C SER A 235 6.41 -6.04 -9.14
N HIS A 236 5.10 -5.84 -9.28
CA HIS A 236 4.06 -6.83 -8.99
C HIS A 236 3.29 -7.25 -10.26
N ILE A 237 3.87 -6.99 -11.43
CA ILE A 237 3.24 -7.19 -12.75
C ILE A 237 2.85 -8.65 -13.01
N ASN A 238 3.62 -9.60 -12.47
CA ASN A 238 3.39 -11.04 -12.69
C ASN A 238 2.23 -11.62 -11.86
N LYS A 239 1.63 -10.84 -10.96
CA LYS A 239 0.53 -11.27 -10.07
C LYS A 239 0.85 -12.56 -9.31
N ASP A 240 2.10 -12.68 -8.88
CA ASP A 240 2.55 -13.82 -8.09
C ASP A 240 1.75 -13.93 -6.79
N PHE A 241 1.30 -15.15 -6.47
CA PHE A 241 0.52 -15.42 -5.26
C PHE A 241 1.21 -14.92 -3.98
N ARG A 242 2.54 -14.94 -3.93
CA ARG A 242 3.31 -14.52 -2.75
C ARG A 242 3.24 -13.02 -2.48
N LEU A 243 2.83 -12.22 -3.46
CA LEU A 243 2.55 -10.79 -3.25
C LEU A 243 1.32 -10.56 -2.38
N ARG A 244 0.54 -11.61 -2.07
CA ARG A 244 -0.61 -11.51 -1.16
C ARG A 244 -0.21 -11.57 0.31
N PHE A 245 1.01 -11.95 0.65
CA PHE A 245 1.45 -11.91 2.05
C PHE A 245 1.80 -10.48 2.43
N VAL A 246 1.09 -9.95 3.42
CA VAL A 246 1.29 -8.57 3.91
C VAL A 246 1.32 -8.54 5.43
N GLY A 247 1.86 -7.46 5.99
CA GLY A 247 1.89 -7.26 7.44
C GLY A 247 0.64 -6.56 7.95
N TRP A 248 0.32 -6.81 9.22
CA TRP A 248 -0.76 -6.17 9.97
C TRP A 248 -0.22 -5.75 11.33
N LEU A 249 -0.19 -4.44 11.59
CA LEU A 249 0.26 -3.84 12.85
C LEU A 249 -0.94 -3.27 13.61
N GLU A 250 -1.22 -3.78 14.81
CA GLU A 250 -2.33 -3.32 15.67
C GLU A 250 -1.96 -3.07 17.14
#